data_AF-A0A453S8V9-F1
#
_entry.id   AF-A0A453S8V9-F1
#
_cell.length_a   1.000
_cell.length_b   1.000
_cell.length_c   1.000
_cell.angle_alpha   90.00
_cell.angle_beta   90.00
_cell.angle_gamma   90.00
#
_symmetry.space_group_name_H-M   'P 1'
#
loop_
_entity.id
_entity.type
_entity.pdbx_description
1 polymer ?
#
loop_
_entity_poly.entity_id
_entity_poly.type
_entity_poly.pdbx_seq_one_letter_code
_entity_poly.pdbx_strand_id
1 'polypeptide(L)'
;ASYGTRIIADKSIAACADQVFDLVALPGGMPGSVRLRDNKILQRIMVRQAEEKRLYGAICAAPAVVLMPWGLHKGRKITCHPSFIGDLPTFRAVESNVQVSGELTTSRGPGTVFQFALSFVEQLFGPHSVEDVDSTLIDAGLERSTEVNRVEWPFDHKPQGNKACLTNGCLKHFS
;
A
#
# COMPACT_ATOMS: atom_id res chain seq x y z
N ALA A 1 -2.45 5.13 14.84
CA ALA A 1 -3.40 4.22 14.20
C ALA A 1 -2.87 2.78 14.34
N SER A 2 -3.78 1.79 14.38
CA SER A 2 -3.59 0.32 14.56
C SER A 2 -2.69 -0.17 15.72
N TYR A 3 -1.55 0.47 15.99
CA TYR A 3 -0.57 0.13 17.03
C TYR A 3 -0.48 1.22 18.12
N GLY A 4 -1.60 1.82 18.50
CA GLY A 4 -1.67 2.75 19.64
C GLY A 4 -1.24 4.20 19.38
N THR A 5 -0.63 4.53 18.23
CA THR A 5 -0.30 5.93 17.89
C THR A 5 -1.56 6.79 17.80
N ARG A 6 -1.54 8.00 18.35
CA ARG A 6 -2.63 8.98 18.23
C ARG A 6 -2.35 9.88 17.02
N ILE A 7 -3.31 9.93 16.09
CA ILE A 7 -3.28 10.86 14.94
C ILE A 7 -4.46 11.80 15.13
N ILE A 8 -4.21 13.10 15.03
CA ILE A 8 -5.23 14.14 15.14
C ILE A 8 -5.58 14.57 13.72
N ALA A 9 -6.87 14.53 13.38
CA ALA A 9 -7.35 14.98 12.07
C ALA A 9 -7.60 16.49 12.11
N ASP A 10 -7.23 17.19 11.03
CA ASP A 10 -7.43 18.63 10.91
C ASP A 10 -8.92 19.01 10.82
N LYS A 11 -9.73 18.14 10.24
CA LYS A 11 -11.18 18.32 10.05
C LYS A 11 -11.93 17.04 10.36
N SER A 12 -13.18 17.21 10.79
CA SER A 12 -14.12 16.08 10.86
C SER A 12 -14.58 15.68 9.46
N ILE A 13 -14.92 14.40 9.27
CA ILE A 13 -15.44 13.91 7.99
C ILE A 13 -16.75 14.62 7.58
N ALA A 14 -17.56 15.05 8.54
CA ALA A 14 -18.79 15.79 8.28
C ALA A 14 -18.51 17.16 7.65
N ALA A 15 -17.46 17.87 8.10
CA ALA A 15 -17.05 19.13 7.51
C ALA A 15 -16.51 18.98 6.08
N CYS A 16 -16.11 17.76 5.67
CA CYS A 16 -15.60 17.44 4.34
C CYS A 16 -16.68 16.94 3.37
N ALA A 17 -17.94 16.78 3.79
CA ALA A 17 -18.99 16.13 3.00
C ALA A 17 -19.19 16.77 1.61
N ASP A 18 -19.14 18.10 1.55
CA ASP A 18 -19.39 18.88 0.32
C ASP A 18 -18.11 19.45 -0.29
N GLN A 19 -16.94 19.11 0.26
CA GLN A 19 -15.66 19.54 -0.29
C GLN A 19 -15.28 18.71 -1.52
N VAL A 20 -14.67 19.39 -2.48
CA VAL A 20 -14.06 18.78 -3.65
C VAL A 20 -12.57 18.61 -3.37
N PHE A 21 -12.05 17.41 -3.67
CA PHE A 21 -10.64 17.08 -3.51
C PHE A 21 -10.09 16.62 -4.85
N ASP A 22 -8.82 16.88 -5.14
CA ASP A 22 -8.16 16.34 -6.32
C ASP A 22 -7.83 14.85 -6.14
N LEU A 23 -7.60 14.44 -4.89
CA LEU A 23 -7.28 13.07 -4.50
C LEU A 23 -7.94 12.71 -3.16
N VAL A 24 -8.52 11.51 -3.07
CA VAL A 24 -8.93 10.90 -1.78
C VAL A 24 -8.29 9.52 -1.63
N ALA A 25 -7.42 9.36 -0.62
CA ALA A 25 -6.72 8.10 -0.36
C ALA A 25 -7.17 7.47 0.98
N LEU A 26 -7.51 6.19 0.95
CA LEU A 26 -7.98 5.43 2.11
C LEU A 26 -6.82 4.65 2.74
N PRO A 27 -6.48 4.92 4.03
CA PRO A 27 -5.52 4.11 4.75
C PRO A 27 -6.11 2.73 5.05
N GLY A 28 -5.25 1.73 5.15
CA GLY A 28 -5.66 0.39 5.58
C GLY A 28 -5.65 0.21 7.09
N GLY A 29 -5.34 -1.02 7.52
CA GLY A 29 -5.28 -1.41 8.93
C GLY A 29 -6.65 -1.81 9.49
N MET A 30 -6.66 -2.82 10.36
CA MET A 30 -7.85 -3.32 11.05
C MET A 30 -7.81 -2.89 12.53
N PRO A 31 -8.96 -2.58 13.16
CA PRO A 31 -10.32 -2.51 12.60
C PRO A 31 -10.62 -1.17 11.89
N GLY A 32 -9.60 -0.36 11.58
CA GLY A 32 -9.77 0.94 10.93
C GLY A 32 -10.54 0.88 9.61
N SER A 33 -10.20 -0.07 8.74
CA SER A 33 -10.83 -0.25 7.42
C SER A 33 -12.32 -0.60 7.53
N VAL A 34 -12.73 -1.33 8.57
CA VAL A 34 -14.16 -1.58 8.87
C VAL A 34 -14.88 -0.29 9.23
N ARG A 35 -14.27 0.56 10.08
CA ARG A 35 -14.84 1.87 10.42
C ARG A 35 -14.95 2.80 9.20
N LEU A 36 -14.00 2.73 8.27
CA LEU A 36 -14.08 3.46 7.00
C LEU A 36 -15.24 2.95 6.14
N ARG A 37 -15.37 1.62 5.96
CA ARG A 37 -16.46 0.97 5.21
C ARG A 37 -17.85 1.37 5.72
N ASP A 38 -17.99 1.47 7.04
CA ASP A 38 -19.28 1.72 7.70
C ASP A 38 -19.63 3.23 7.75
N ASN A 39 -18.70 4.12 7.36
CA ASN A 39 -18.92 5.56 7.33
C ASN A 39 -19.64 6.01 6.04
N LYS A 40 -20.92 6.38 6.15
CA LYS A 40 -21.76 6.80 5.02
C LYS A 40 -21.34 8.12 4.38
N ILE A 41 -20.77 9.05 5.14
CA ILE A 41 -20.30 10.32 4.59
C ILE A 41 -19.08 10.07 3.71
N LEU A 42 -18.12 9.28 4.20
CA LEU A 42 -16.95 8.87 3.44
C LEU A 42 -17.33 8.09 2.18
N GLN A 43 -18.30 7.17 2.28
CA GLN A 43 -18.82 6.44 1.13
C GLN A 43 -19.33 7.41 0.04
N ARG A 44 -20.13 8.42 0.42
CA ARG A 44 -20.63 9.43 -0.53
C ARG A 44 -19.51 10.24 -1.17
N ILE A 45 -18.51 10.67 -0.40
CA ILE A 45 -17.34 11.38 -0.92
C ILE A 45 -16.61 10.52 -1.97
N MET A 46 -16.34 9.26 -1.66
CA MET A 46 -15.59 8.36 -2.54
C MET A 46 -16.36 7.98 -3.82
N VAL A 47 -17.68 7.79 -3.72
CA VAL A 47 -18.53 7.56 -4.89
C VAL A 47 -18.53 8.78 -5.81
N ARG A 48 -18.77 9.99 -5.25
CA ARG A 48 -18.69 11.24 -6.02
C ARG A 48 -17.33 11.39 -6.70
N GLN A 49 -16.26 11.08 -5.97
CA GLN A 49 -14.90 11.20 -6.50
C GLN A 49 -14.64 10.30 -7.71
N ALA A 50 -15.14 9.06 -7.68
CA ALA A 50 -15.05 8.14 -8.79
C ALA A 50 -15.96 8.53 -9.97
N GLU A 51 -17.17 9.03 -9.70
CA GLU A 51 -18.12 9.51 -10.73
C GLU A 51 -17.59 10.75 -11.46
N GLU A 52 -16.93 11.66 -10.74
CA GLU A 52 -16.32 12.87 -11.28
C GLU A 52 -14.93 12.63 -11.89
N LYS A 53 -14.51 11.35 -12.03
CA LYS A 53 -13.23 10.92 -12.62
C LYS A 53 -12.01 11.62 -12.01
N ARG A 54 -12.02 11.81 -10.69
CA ARG A 54 -10.86 12.31 -9.96
C ARG A 54 -10.12 11.19 -9.25
N LEU A 55 -8.88 11.45 -8.88
CA LEU A 55 -8.01 10.43 -8.31
C LEU A 55 -8.54 9.96 -6.96
N TYR A 56 -8.42 8.65 -6.75
CA TYR A 56 -8.68 8.03 -5.46
C TYR A 56 -7.84 6.77 -5.29
N GLY A 57 -7.68 6.33 -4.05
CA GLY A 57 -6.98 5.09 -3.81
C GLY A 57 -7.18 4.48 -2.45
N ALA A 58 -6.63 3.29 -2.29
CA ALA A 58 -6.67 2.55 -1.04
C ALA A 58 -5.45 1.66 -0.89
N ILE A 59 -4.95 1.52 0.34
CA ILE A 59 -3.78 0.71 0.65
C ILE A 59 -4.10 -0.39 1.66
N CYS A 60 -3.35 -1.49 1.61
CA CYS A 60 -3.40 -2.58 2.59
C CYS A 60 -4.76 -3.29 2.61
N ALA A 61 -5.51 -3.25 3.71
CA ALA A 61 -6.81 -3.91 3.83
C ALA A 61 -7.95 -3.12 3.15
N ALA A 62 -7.79 -1.81 2.94
CA ALA A 62 -8.85 -0.95 2.45
C ALA A 62 -9.39 -1.30 1.05
N PRO A 63 -8.58 -1.75 0.06
CA PRO A 63 -9.12 -2.20 -1.22
C PRO A 63 -10.17 -3.32 -1.07
N ALA A 64 -9.85 -4.37 -0.30
CA ALA A 64 -10.74 -5.51 -0.08
C ALA A 64 -11.90 -5.19 0.88
N VAL A 65 -11.66 -4.41 1.93
CA VAL A 65 -12.67 -4.17 2.98
C VAL A 65 -13.60 -3.00 2.64
N VAL A 66 -13.14 -2.02 1.85
CA VAL A 66 -13.86 -0.76 1.60
C VAL A 66 -14.25 -0.62 0.12
N LEU A 67 -13.30 -0.69 -0.81
CA LEU A 67 -13.59 -0.46 -2.24
C LEU A 67 -14.44 -1.58 -2.85
N MET A 68 -14.25 -2.82 -2.39
CA MET A 68 -15.03 -3.98 -2.84
C MET A 68 -16.53 -3.84 -2.51
N PRO A 69 -16.97 -3.68 -1.25
CA PRO A 69 -18.37 -3.47 -0.92
C PRO A 69 -19.02 -2.24 -1.57
N TRP A 70 -18.25 -1.17 -1.80
CA TRP A 70 -18.76 0.04 -2.45
C TRP A 70 -18.79 -0.05 -3.98
N GLY A 71 -18.25 -1.12 -4.56
CA GLY A 71 -18.22 -1.31 -6.02
C GLY A 71 -17.24 -0.40 -6.76
N LEU A 72 -16.34 0.29 -6.05
CA LEU A 72 -15.38 1.24 -6.62
C LEU A 72 -14.22 0.55 -7.38
N HIS A 73 -14.09 -0.76 -7.24
CA HIS A 73 -13.10 -1.58 -7.95
C HIS A 73 -13.57 -2.07 -9.34
N LYS A 74 -14.85 -1.87 -9.69
CA LYS A 74 -15.46 -2.53 -10.84
C LYS A 74 -14.73 -2.18 -12.14
N GLY A 75 -14.41 -3.21 -12.92
CA GLY A 75 -13.73 -3.07 -14.21
C GLY A 75 -12.23 -2.77 -14.12
N ARG A 76 -11.64 -2.71 -12.92
CA ARG A 76 -10.25 -2.28 -12.71
C ARG A 76 -9.42 -3.41 -12.10
N LYS A 77 -8.12 -3.44 -12.42
CA LYS A 77 -7.16 -4.30 -11.73
C LYS A 77 -6.81 -3.65 -10.39
N ILE A 78 -6.72 -4.45 -9.33
CA ILE A 78 -6.43 -3.96 -7.99
C ILE A 78 -5.48 -4.91 -7.25
N THR A 79 -4.65 -4.33 -6.40
CA THR A 79 -3.82 -5.05 -5.43
C THR A 79 -4.31 -4.72 -4.02
N CYS A 80 -3.94 -5.53 -3.04
CA CYS A 80 -4.19 -5.25 -1.63
C CYS A 80 -3.17 -5.96 -0.77
N HIS A 81 -3.33 -5.88 0.55
CA HIS A 81 -2.51 -6.65 1.47
C HIS A 81 -2.59 -8.15 1.16
N PRO A 82 -1.47 -8.90 1.19
CA PRO A 82 -1.44 -10.33 0.86
C PRO A 82 -2.51 -11.16 1.60
N SER A 83 -2.75 -10.88 2.88
CA SER A 83 -3.77 -11.59 3.68
C SER A 83 -5.21 -11.36 3.24
N PHE A 84 -5.47 -10.36 2.39
CA PHE A 84 -6.80 -10.00 1.89
C PHE A 84 -6.93 -10.27 0.38
N ILE A 85 -5.87 -10.74 -0.29
CA ILE A 85 -5.88 -10.92 -1.75
C ILE A 85 -6.91 -11.97 -2.19
N GLY A 86 -7.17 -12.97 -1.34
CA GLY A 86 -8.19 -14.00 -1.57
C GLY A 86 -9.62 -13.47 -1.54
N ASP A 87 -9.85 -12.29 -0.97
CA ASP A 87 -11.16 -11.64 -0.95
C ASP A 87 -11.43 -10.85 -2.24
N LEU A 88 -10.42 -10.69 -3.11
CA LEU A 88 -10.54 -9.98 -4.38
C LEU A 88 -11.00 -10.93 -5.51
N PRO A 89 -11.67 -10.41 -6.55
CA PRO A 89 -12.02 -11.21 -7.72
C PRO A 89 -10.76 -11.69 -8.44
N THR A 90 -10.61 -13.01 -8.63
CA THR A 90 -9.38 -13.64 -9.14
C THR A 90 -8.85 -13.02 -10.44
N PHE A 91 -9.72 -12.61 -11.36
CA PHE A 91 -9.31 -12.04 -12.65
C PHE A 91 -8.91 -10.55 -12.60
N ARG A 92 -9.12 -9.87 -11.46
CA ARG A 92 -8.77 -8.46 -11.23
C ARG A 92 -7.68 -8.28 -10.17
N ALA A 93 -7.48 -9.28 -9.33
CA ALA A 93 -6.42 -9.30 -8.34
C ALA A 93 -5.05 -9.39 -9.03
N VAL A 94 -4.13 -8.52 -8.63
CA VAL A 94 -2.74 -8.52 -9.08
C VAL A 94 -1.80 -8.36 -7.90
N GLU A 95 -0.58 -8.85 -8.03
CA GLU A 95 0.40 -8.85 -6.94
C GLU A 95 1.40 -7.68 -6.99
N SER A 96 1.21 -6.73 -7.91
CA SER A 96 2.03 -5.52 -7.99
C SER A 96 2.00 -4.74 -6.68
N ASN A 97 3.13 -4.11 -6.33
CA ASN A 97 3.25 -3.27 -5.13
C ASN A 97 2.30 -2.07 -5.16
N VAL A 98 2.16 -1.47 -6.33
CA VAL A 98 1.22 -0.42 -6.65
C VAL A 98 0.53 -0.81 -7.95
N GLN A 99 -0.80 -0.72 -7.97
CA GLN A 99 -1.60 -0.92 -9.16
C GLN A 99 -2.39 0.35 -9.47
N VAL A 100 -2.03 1.02 -10.56
CA VAL A 100 -2.80 2.11 -11.16
C VAL A 100 -3.78 1.51 -12.18
N SER A 101 -5.04 1.91 -12.14
CA SER A 101 -6.08 1.52 -13.09
C SER A 101 -7.00 2.71 -13.33
N GLY A 102 -6.66 3.57 -14.31
CA GLY A 102 -7.30 4.86 -14.49
C GLY A 102 -7.12 5.74 -13.26
N GLU A 103 -8.21 6.28 -12.73
CA GLU A 103 -8.23 7.16 -11.56
C GLU A 103 -8.04 6.42 -10.21
N LEU A 104 -8.08 5.09 -10.22
CA LEU A 104 -7.90 4.27 -9.03
C LEU A 104 -6.45 3.80 -8.90
N THR A 105 -5.81 4.12 -7.78
CA THR A 105 -4.53 3.53 -7.38
C THR A 105 -4.70 2.68 -6.12
N THR A 106 -4.19 1.45 -6.13
CA THR A 106 -4.17 0.56 -4.95
C THR A 106 -2.77 0.09 -4.60
N SER A 107 -2.54 -0.26 -3.35
CA SER A 107 -1.23 -0.73 -2.89
C SER A 107 -1.31 -1.75 -1.74
N ARG A 108 -0.21 -2.47 -1.46
CA ARG A 108 -0.18 -3.68 -0.63
C ARG A 108 -0.05 -3.44 0.86
N GLY A 109 0.74 -2.48 1.33
CA GLY A 109 1.01 -2.39 2.76
C GLY A 109 2.01 -1.32 3.18
N PRO A 110 2.45 -1.35 4.45
CA PRO A 110 3.42 -0.38 4.96
C PRO A 110 4.71 -0.30 4.13
N GLY A 111 5.22 -1.45 3.66
CA GLY A 111 6.43 -1.50 2.83
C GLY A 111 6.28 -0.92 1.42
N THR A 112 5.05 -0.59 1.00
CA THR A 112 4.77 -0.02 -0.33
C THR A 112 4.17 1.39 -0.24
N VAL A 113 4.13 2.00 0.95
CA VAL A 113 3.46 3.30 1.17
C VAL A 113 4.14 4.45 0.44
N PHE A 114 5.47 4.44 0.34
CA PHE A 114 6.21 5.46 -0.41
C PHE A 114 5.95 5.35 -1.91
N GLN A 115 6.01 4.14 -2.47
CA GLN A 115 5.65 3.91 -3.88
C GLN A 115 4.21 4.33 -4.16
N PHE A 116 3.29 4.08 -3.23
CA PHE A 116 1.90 4.50 -3.33
C PHE A 116 1.73 6.03 -3.32
N ALA A 117 2.43 6.73 -2.43
CA ALA A 117 2.39 8.18 -2.35
C ALA A 117 3.03 8.84 -3.58
N LEU A 118 4.22 8.38 -3.99
CA LEU A 118 4.92 8.87 -5.17
C LEU A 118 4.11 8.66 -6.45
N SER A 119 3.38 7.55 -6.57
CA SER A 119 2.46 7.33 -7.69
C SER A 119 1.38 8.41 -7.79
N PHE A 120 0.92 8.99 -6.67
CA PHE A 120 -0.01 10.11 -6.72
C PHE A 120 0.67 11.43 -7.02
N VAL A 121 1.87 11.66 -6.52
CA VAL A 121 2.68 12.84 -6.88
C VAL A 121 2.85 12.89 -8.40
N GLU A 122 3.23 11.75 -9.00
CA GLU A 122 3.35 11.61 -10.45
C GLU A 122 2.04 11.91 -11.19
N GLN A 123 0.91 11.36 -10.71
CA GLN A 123 -0.39 11.56 -11.35
C GLN A 123 -0.93 13.00 -11.22
N LEU A 124 -0.60 13.70 -10.14
CA LEU A 124 -1.06 15.07 -9.88
C LEU A 124 -0.18 16.13 -10.55
N PHE A 125 1.14 15.92 -10.55
CA PHE A 125 2.12 16.96 -10.92
C PHE A 125 2.99 16.58 -12.12
N GLY A 126 2.91 15.33 -12.59
CA GLY A 126 3.71 14.81 -13.70
C GLY A 126 5.01 14.13 -13.26
N PRO A 127 5.73 13.52 -14.22
CA PRO A 127 6.89 12.66 -13.93
C PRO A 127 8.08 13.38 -13.32
N HIS A 128 8.31 14.65 -13.67
CA HIS A 128 9.44 15.43 -13.17
C HIS A 128 9.36 15.74 -11.67
N SER A 129 8.15 15.79 -11.10
CA SER A 129 7.96 16.10 -9.67
C SER A 129 8.31 14.94 -8.74
N VAL A 130 8.48 13.73 -9.28
CA VAL A 130 8.83 12.54 -8.49
C VAL A 130 10.31 12.61 -8.06
N GLU A 131 11.20 13.07 -8.94
CA GLU A 131 12.65 13.12 -8.70
C GLU A 131 13.01 14.05 -7.53
N ASP A 132 12.33 15.19 -7.44
CA ASP A 132 12.52 16.17 -6.36
C ASP A 132 12.05 15.64 -5.00
N VAL A 133 10.93 14.90 -4.97
CA VAL A 133 10.37 14.36 -3.72
C VAL A 133 11.11 13.10 -3.29
N ASP A 134 11.47 12.22 -4.23
CA ASP A 134 12.17 10.97 -3.96
C ASP A 134 13.58 11.23 -3.41
N SER A 135 14.31 12.19 -3.98
CA SER A 135 15.62 12.60 -3.46
C SER A 135 15.55 13.08 -2.00
N THR A 136 14.50 13.82 -1.64
CA THR A 136 14.27 14.30 -0.26
C THR A 136 13.91 13.15 0.70
N LEU A 137 13.12 12.17 0.24
CA LEU A 137 12.71 11.03 1.07
C LEU A 137 13.87 10.04 1.33
N ILE A 138 14.76 9.88 0.35
CA ILE A 138 15.94 9.04 0.46
C ILE A 138 16.97 9.67 1.42
N ASP A 139 17.15 10.99 1.37
CA ASP A 139 18.08 11.71 2.28
C ASP A 139 17.57 11.73 3.73
N ALA A 140 16.26 11.54 3.94
CA ALA A 140 15.61 11.51 5.26
C ALA A 140 15.59 10.11 5.94
N GLY A 141 16.31 9.11 5.45
CA GLY A 141 16.57 7.87 6.20
C GLY A 141 16.11 6.56 5.55
N LEU A 142 16.07 6.47 4.23
CA LEU A 142 16.10 5.19 3.54
C LEU A 142 17.43 5.08 2.79
N GLU A 143 18.51 4.80 3.53
CA GLU A 143 19.73 4.37 2.85
C GLU A 143 19.35 3.20 1.94
N ARG A 144 19.56 3.38 0.62
CA ARG A 144 19.78 2.23 -0.25
C ARG A 144 20.80 1.40 0.50
N SER A 145 20.47 0.15 0.80
CA SER A 145 21.45 -0.84 1.21
C SER A 145 22.49 -0.90 0.09
N THR A 146 23.50 -0.04 0.20
CA THR A 146 24.77 -0.25 -0.43
C THR A 146 25.28 -1.50 0.26
N GLU A 147 25.42 -2.56 -0.51
CA GLU A 147 26.04 -3.78 -0.02
C GLU A 147 27.47 -3.41 0.37
N VAL A 148 27.70 -3.10 1.64
CA VAL A 148 29.02 -2.68 2.17
C VAL A 148 30.00 -3.86 2.27
N ASN A 149 29.57 -5.06 1.87
CA ASN A 149 30.42 -6.22 1.73
C ASN A 149 30.61 -6.54 0.25
N ARG A 150 31.50 -5.81 -0.40
CA ARG A 150 32.20 -6.34 -1.58
C ARG A 150 33.17 -7.41 -1.08
N VAL A 151 32.65 -8.60 -0.79
CA VAL A 151 33.50 -9.78 -0.62
C VAL A 151 33.92 -10.19 -2.03
N GLU A 152 35.17 -9.91 -2.38
CA GLU A 152 35.80 -10.57 -3.53
C GLU A 152 35.73 -12.08 -3.26
N TRP A 153 35.10 -12.81 -4.17
CA TRP A 153 35.11 -14.27 -4.18
C TRP A 153 36.32 -14.72 -4.97
N PRO A 154 37.42 -15.20 -4.36
CA PRO A 154 38.42 -15.92 -5.10
C PRO A 154 37.80 -17.27 -5.48
N PHE A 155 37.60 -17.47 -6.79
CA PHE A 155 37.40 -18.79 -7.37
C PHE A 155 38.69 -19.59 -7.23
N ASP A 156 38.88 -20.20 -6.07
CA ASP A 156 39.55 -21.50 -5.96
C ASP A 156 39.45 -21.93 -4.51
N HIS A 157 38.56 -22.87 -4.21
CA HIS A 157 38.68 -23.91 -3.19
C HIS A 157 37.35 -24.66 -3.15
N LYS A 158 37.35 -25.93 -3.59
CA LYS A 158 36.23 -26.86 -3.40
C LYS A 158 36.17 -27.28 -1.93
N PRO A 159 35.10 -27.01 -1.17
CA PRO A 159 34.82 -27.75 0.05
C PRO A 159 34.00 -28.98 -0.33
N GLN A 160 34.55 -30.15 -0.03
CA GLN A 160 33.86 -31.41 -0.11
C GLN A 160 32.72 -31.48 0.93
N GLY A 161 31.59 -32.06 0.52
CA GLY A 161 30.74 -32.84 1.43
C GLY A 161 29.63 -32.10 2.17
N ASN A 162 28.41 -32.32 1.68
CA ASN A 162 27.21 -32.67 2.46
C ASN A 162 26.73 -31.71 3.57
N LYS A 163 25.77 -30.83 3.24
CA LYS A 163 24.33 -30.91 3.64
C LYS A 163 23.69 -29.52 3.56
N ALA A 164 22.69 -29.40 2.68
CA ALA A 164 21.72 -28.31 2.71
C ALA A 164 20.75 -28.52 3.88
N CYS A 165 20.37 -27.44 4.57
CA CYS A 165 19.17 -27.43 5.40
C CYS A 165 18.50 -26.05 5.35
N LEU A 166 17.40 -25.98 4.60
CA LEU A 166 16.39 -24.94 4.68
C LEU A 166 15.47 -25.24 5.87
N THR A 167 15.12 -24.17 6.62
CA THR A 167 13.87 -23.98 7.38
C THR A 167 13.45 -25.05 8.41
N ASN A 168 13.38 -24.65 9.69
CA ASN A 168 12.13 -24.57 10.48
C ASN A 168 12.38 -24.75 11.98
N GLY A 169 11.73 -23.88 12.76
CA GLY A 169 11.12 -24.28 14.03
C GLY A 169 12.04 -24.35 15.24
N CYS A 170 12.20 -23.22 15.93
CA CYS A 170 12.48 -23.24 17.36
C CYS A 170 11.12 -23.18 18.09
N LEU A 171 10.65 -24.29 18.63
CA LEU A 171 9.68 -24.29 19.73
C LEU A 171 10.19 -25.24 20.81
N LYS A 172 10.19 -24.69 22.02
CA LYS A 172 10.79 -25.21 23.23
C LYS A 172 9.87 -26.21 23.94
N HIS A 173 10.51 -27.02 24.79
CA HIS A 173 10.04 -27.58 26.07
C HIS A 173 9.53 -29.03 26.15
N PHE A 174 10.25 -29.79 27.02
CA PHE A 174 9.84 -30.72 28.10
C PHE A 174 8.63 -31.64 27.84
N SER A 175 8.70 -32.96 27.99
CA SER A 175 9.56 -33.87 28.79
C SER A 175 9.78 -35.18 28.07
#